data_AF-R4UEF4-F1
#
_entry.id   AF-R4UEF4-F1
#
_cell.length_a   1.000
_cell.length_b   1.000
_cell.length_c   1.000
_cell.angle_alpha   90.00
_cell.angle_beta   90.00
_cell.angle_gamma   90.00
#
_symmetry.space_group_name_H-M   'P 1'
#
loop_
_entity.id
_entity.type
_entity.pdbx_description
1 polymer ?
#
loop_
_entity_poly.entity_id
_entity_poly.type
_entity_poly.pdbx_seq_one_letter_code
_entity_poly.pdbx_strand_id
1 'polypeptide(L)'
;ESPKYFFTIIDAPGHRDFIKNMITGTSQADAAVLVIDSTRGGFEAGIAEQGQTREHALLAFTLGIKQLIVGVNKMDDNTVNYSKARFDEIVGEMTRILTNIGFKPEQYKFVPISGFAGDNMTEKSPNMPWYTGGTLLETLDTLNPPQRPYDRPLRLPVQDVYKISGIGTVPVGRVESGIMKPNMTVVFAPSTVTTEVKSIEMHHTQLPEAVPGDNIGFNVKSVAVSDIKRGYVVGEANRDPPVQCLSFTAQMIISNHPGKIHAGYQPV
;
A
#
# COMPACT_ATOMS: atom_id res chain seq x y z
N GLU A 1 3.75 -4.66 16.61
CA GLU A 1 2.95 -3.62 17.30
C GLU A 1 3.91 -2.60 17.89
N SER A 2 3.47 -1.36 18.01
CA SER A 2 4.22 -0.26 18.61
C SER A 2 3.39 0.35 19.75
N PRO A 3 3.96 1.22 20.60
CA PRO A 3 3.21 1.93 21.62
C PRO A 3 1.98 2.72 21.11
N LYS A 4 1.97 3.15 19.83
CA LYS A 4 0.87 3.96 19.28
C LYS A 4 -0.01 3.22 18.28
N TYR A 5 0.55 2.32 17.49
CA TYR A 5 -0.12 1.74 16.34
C TYR A 5 0.07 0.22 16.23
N PHE A 6 -0.98 -0.43 15.72
CA PHE A 6 -0.87 -1.75 15.13
C PHE A 6 -0.47 -1.59 13.66
N PHE A 7 0.62 -2.25 13.28
CA PHE A 7 1.10 -2.28 11.91
C PHE A 7 0.84 -3.65 11.30
N THR A 8 0.24 -3.67 10.12
CA THR A 8 0.23 -4.85 9.24
C THR A 8 1.35 -4.69 8.24
N ILE A 9 2.29 -5.63 8.24
CA ILE A 9 3.42 -5.62 7.32
C ILE A 9 3.03 -6.37 6.05
N ILE A 10 3.20 -5.72 4.91
CA ILE A 10 3.11 -6.35 3.60
C ILE A 10 4.54 -6.42 3.06
N ASP A 11 5.11 -7.62 3.04
CA ASP A 11 6.45 -7.82 2.50
C ASP A 11 6.37 -7.82 0.96
N ALA A 12 7.06 -6.87 0.35
CA ALA A 12 7.09 -6.71 -1.10
C ALA A 12 8.33 -7.41 -1.67
N PRO A 13 8.16 -8.46 -2.49
CA PRO A 13 9.29 -9.18 -3.07
C PRO A 13 10.16 -8.27 -3.95
N GLY A 14 11.48 -8.39 -3.78
CA GLY A 14 12.46 -7.57 -4.48
C GLY A 14 12.63 -7.91 -5.96
N HIS A 15 12.29 -9.13 -6.39
CA HIS A 15 12.56 -9.57 -7.76
C HIS A 15 11.61 -8.90 -8.78
N ARG A 16 12.14 -8.54 -9.96
CA ARG A 16 11.38 -7.85 -11.03
C ARG A 16 10.10 -8.58 -11.43
N ASP A 17 10.10 -9.91 -11.38
CA ASP A 17 8.95 -10.72 -11.76
C ASP A 17 7.74 -10.54 -10.81
N PHE A 18 7.95 -9.95 -9.64
CA PHE A 18 6.91 -9.75 -8.62
C PHE A 18 6.48 -8.30 -8.44
N ILE A 19 6.78 -7.41 -9.39
CA ILE A 19 6.29 -6.02 -9.38
C ILE A 19 4.76 -5.97 -9.28
N LYS A 20 4.04 -6.94 -9.87
CA LYS A 20 2.58 -7.05 -9.72
C LYS A 20 2.15 -7.22 -8.26
N ASN A 21 2.84 -8.08 -7.52
CA ASN A 21 2.56 -8.31 -6.10
C ASN A 21 2.87 -7.07 -5.28
N MET A 22 3.96 -6.37 -5.61
CA MET A 22 4.31 -5.09 -5.02
C MET A 22 3.20 -4.04 -5.25
N ILE A 23 2.70 -3.88 -6.48
CA ILE A 23 1.60 -2.96 -6.78
C ILE A 23 0.36 -3.28 -5.95
N THR A 24 -0.06 -4.55 -5.88
CA THR A 24 -1.24 -4.95 -5.10
C THR A 24 -1.07 -4.75 -3.60
N GLY A 25 0.15 -4.93 -3.08
CA GLY A 25 0.46 -4.69 -1.67
C GLY A 25 0.51 -3.20 -1.33
N THR A 26 1.26 -2.45 -2.14
CA THR A 26 1.45 -1.00 -1.99
C THR A 26 0.14 -0.23 -2.17
N SER A 27 -0.81 -0.69 -3.00
CA SER A 27 -2.13 -0.04 -3.14
C SER A 27 -2.97 -0.04 -1.86
N GLN A 28 -2.66 -0.91 -0.89
CA GLN A 28 -3.35 -0.97 0.40
C GLN A 28 -2.57 -0.28 1.53
N ALA A 29 -1.34 0.14 1.26
CA ALA A 29 -0.41 0.64 2.26
C ALA A 29 -0.56 2.15 2.48
N ASP A 30 -0.52 2.56 3.76
CA ASP A 30 -0.62 3.96 4.17
C ASP A 30 0.76 4.67 4.20
N ALA A 31 1.81 3.87 4.37
CA ALA A 31 3.21 4.28 4.42
C ALA A 31 4.09 3.16 3.86
N ALA A 32 5.35 3.48 3.50
CA ALA A 32 6.30 2.49 3.03
C ALA A 32 7.62 2.55 3.80
N VAL A 33 8.27 1.41 3.96
CA VAL A 33 9.66 1.30 4.38
C VAL A 33 10.48 0.84 3.18
N LEU A 34 11.36 1.70 2.68
CA LEU A 34 12.31 1.38 1.62
C LEU A 34 13.65 0.98 2.25
N VAL A 35 13.99 -0.29 2.16
CA VAL A 35 15.26 -0.81 2.67
C VAL A 35 16.33 -0.69 1.59
N ILE A 36 17.46 -0.08 1.93
CA ILE A 36 18.57 0.19 1.02
C ILE A 36 19.82 -0.52 1.51
N ASP A 37 20.54 -1.15 0.60
CA ASP A 37 21.84 -1.75 0.88
C ASP A 37 22.91 -0.66 1.02
N SER A 38 23.63 -0.61 2.15
CA SER A 38 24.70 0.37 2.35
C SER A 38 26.08 -0.07 1.86
N THR A 39 26.25 -1.36 1.53
CA THR A 39 27.52 -1.92 1.08
C THR A 39 28.00 -1.26 -0.22
N ARG A 40 29.32 -1.26 -0.41
CA ARG A 40 29.92 -0.78 -1.66
C ARG A 40 29.58 -1.74 -2.80
N GLY A 41 29.04 -1.23 -3.89
CA GLY A 41 28.53 -2.00 -5.02
C GLY A 41 27.06 -2.36 -4.88
N GLY A 42 26.60 -2.73 -3.67
CA GLY A 42 25.19 -3.03 -3.41
C GLY A 42 24.30 -1.80 -3.55
N PHE A 43 24.70 -0.69 -2.92
CA PHE A 43 24.00 0.59 -3.05
C PHE A 43 23.93 1.04 -4.52
N GLU A 44 25.08 1.08 -5.19
CA GLU A 44 25.22 1.58 -6.56
C GLU A 44 24.40 0.73 -7.54
N ALA A 45 24.36 -0.59 -7.37
CA ALA A 45 23.50 -1.47 -8.16
C ALA A 45 22.00 -1.20 -7.91
N GLY A 46 21.62 -0.91 -6.66
CA GLY A 46 20.24 -0.62 -6.28
C GLY A 46 19.71 0.70 -6.87
N ILE A 47 20.56 1.72 -6.98
CA ILE A 47 20.20 3.05 -7.51
C ILE A 47 20.50 3.25 -9.00
N ALA A 48 21.12 2.27 -9.66
CA ALA A 48 21.38 2.29 -11.09
C ALA A 48 20.09 2.56 -11.89
N GLU A 49 20.20 2.92 -13.17
CA GLU A 49 19.04 3.18 -14.03
C GLU A 49 18.05 2.01 -14.06
N GLN A 50 18.58 0.79 -13.98
CA GLN A 50 17.87 -0.47 -13.94
C GLN A 50 17.71 -1.04 -12.51
N GLY A 51 18.10 -0.28 -11.49
CA GLY A 51 18.10 -0.67 -10.10
C GLY A 51 16.71 -0.66 -9.48
N GLN A 52 16.43 -1.68 -8.65
CA GLN A 52 15.10 -1.91 -8.06
C GLN A 52 14.73 -0.85 -7.02
N THR A 53 15.70 -0.27 -6.31
CA THR A 53 15.43 0.74 -5.27
C THR A 53 14.75 1.98 -5.88
N ARG A 54 15.21 2.41 -7.07
CA ARG A 54 14.62 3.54 -7.79
C ARG A 54 13.22 3.21 -8.30
N GLU A 55 13.05 2.02 -8.87
CA GLU A 55 11.75 1.56 -9.37
C GLU A 55 10.71 1.47 -8.25
N HIS A 56 11.06 0.89 -7.10
CA HIS A 56 10.17 0.79 -5.95
C HIS A 56 9.79 2.14 -5.36
N ALA A 57 10.73 3.08 -5.27
CA ALA A 57 10.44 4.44 -4.81
C ALA A 57 9.45 5.15 -5.75
N LEU A 58 9.62 5.00 -7.08
CA LEU A 58 8.72 5.56 -8.08
C LEU A 58 7.32 4.94 -7.99
N LEU A 59 7.23 3.62 -7.83
CA LEU A 59 5.95 2.91 -7.67
C LEU A 59 5.21 3.35 -6.40
N ALA A 60 5.91 3.45 -5.27
CA ALA A 60 5.34 3.94 -4.02
C ALA A 60 4.76 5.35 -4.18
N PHE A 61 5.50 6.26 -4.82
CA PHE A 61 5.03 7.62 -5.11
C PHE A 61 3.79 7.62 -6.01
N THR A 62 3.83 6.84 -7.09
CA THR A 62 2.74 6.76 -8.09
C THR A 62 1.46 6.22 -7.49
N LEU A 63 1.57 5.27 -6.54
CA LEU A 63 0.45 4.69 -5.81
C LEU A 63 -0.06 5.59 -4.66
N GLY A 64 0.54 6.77 -4.49
CA GLY A 64 0.05 7.80 -3.57
C GLY A 64 0.59 7.66 -2.15
N ILE A 65 1.64 6.87 -1.92
CA ILE A 65 2.31 6.83 -0.62
C ILE A 65 3.02 8.15 -0.39
N LYS A 66 2.60 8.86 0.66
CA LYS A 66 3.10 10.18 1.03
C LYS A 66 4.06 10.18 2.21
N GLN A 67 4.28 9.03 2.85
CA GLN A 67 5.16 8.89 4.01
C GLN A 67 6.06 7.67 3.80
N LEU A 68 7.36 7.94 3.66
CA LEU A 68 8.38 6.96 3.33
C LEU A 68 9.45 6.94 4.43
N ILE A 69 9.81 5.77 4.93
CA ILE A 69 10.98 5.61 5.79
C ILE A 69 12.04 4.87 4.99
N VAL A 70 13.23 5.43 4.91
CA VAL A 70 14.37 4.84 4.22
C VAL A 70 15.29 4.21 5.25
N GLY A 71 15.28 2.88 5.33
CA GLY A 71 16.16 2.10 6.18
C GLY A 71 17.48 1.81 5.45
N VAL A 72 18.56 2.50 5.81
CA VAL A 72 19.90 2.25 5.27
C VAL A 72 20.50 1.07 6.02
N ASN A 73 20.38 -0.11 5.42
CA ASN A 73 20.63 -1.41 6.06
C ASN A 73 22.05 -1.92 5.81
N LYS A 74 22.47 -2.94 6.58
CA LYS A 74 23.81 -3.54 6.56
C LYS A 74 24.93 -2.59 6.98
N MET A 75 24.65 -1.64 7.89
CA MET A 75 25.67 -0.73 8.40
C MET A 75 26.82 -1.46 9.12
N ASP A 76 26.57 -2.69 9.58
CA ASP A 76 27.54 -3.60 10.20
C ASP A 76 28.53 -4.23 9.22
N ASP A 77 28.27 -4.15 7.91
CA ASP A 77 29.12 -4.80 6.91
C ASP A 77 30.56 -4.25 6.95
N ASN A 78 31.54 -5.12 6.75
CA ASN A 78 32.97 -4.80 6.82
C ASN A 78 33.42 -3.73 5.81
N THR A 79 32.63 -3.47 4.75
CA THR A 79 32.90 -2.40 3.78
C THR A 79 32.36 -1.04 4.20
N VAL A 80 31.47 -1.02 5.21
CA VAL A 80 30.76 0.16 5.72
C VAL A 80 31.22 0.52 7.13
N ASN A 81 31.36 -0.47 8.03
CA ASN A 81 31.82 -0.33 9.41
C ASN A 81 31.14 0.81 10.18
N TYR A 82 29.80 0.87 10.12
CA TYR A 82 28.98 1.88 10.78
C TYR A 82 29.38 3.34 10.43
N SER A 83 29.96 3.55 9.24
CA SER A 83 30.53 4.83 8.83
C SER A 83 29.47 5.90 8.59
N LYS A 84 29.57 7.01 9.33
CA LYS A 84 28.79 8.22 9.09
C LYS A 84 28.95 8.74 7.67
N ALA A 85 30.17 8.75 7.15
CA ALA A 85 30.46 9.30 5.83
C ALA A 85 29.72 8.54 4.72
N ARG A 86 29.66 7.20 4.83
CA ARG A 86 28.91 6.36 3.88
C ARG A 86 27.41 6.58 4.02
N PHE A 87 26.89 6.72 5.24
CA PHE A 87 25.49 7.05 5.46
C PHE A 87 25.12 8.40 4.84
N ASP A 88 25.92 9.45 5.09
CA ASP A 88 25.68 10.79 4.53
C ASP A 88 25.71 10.80 2.99
N GLU A 89 26.62 10.03 2.38
CA GLU A 89 26.68 9.83 0.92
C GLU A 89 25.37 9.23 0.39
N ILE A 90 24.91 8.13 1.00
CA ILE A 90 23.66 7.45 0.63
C ILE A 90 22.47 8.40 0.80
N VAL A 91 22.40 9.15 1.90
CA VAL A 91 21.34 10.14 2.16
C VAL A 91 21.33 11.21 1.07
N GLY A 92 22.49 11.70 0.64
CA GLY A 92 22.62 12.70 -0.43
C GLY A 92 22.07 12.19 -1.76
N GLU A 93 22.52 11.03 -2.21
CA GLU A 93 22.08 10.43 -3.48
C GLU A 93 20.59 10.07 -3.46
N MET A 94 20.12 9.48 -2.36
CA MET A 94 18.70 9.15 -2.22
C MET A 94 17.81 10.38 -2.14
N THR A 95 18.26 11.45 -1.48
CA THR A 95 17.53 12.72 -1.46
C THR A 95 17.36 13.26 -2.88
N ARG A 96 18.41 13.21 -3.71
CA ARG A 96 18.34 13.60 -5.13
C ARG A 96 17.35 12.75 -5.91
N ILE A 97 17.38 11.42 -5.72
CA ILE A 97 16.47 10.50 -6.40
C ILE A 97 15.01 10.74 -6.00
N LEU A 98 14.73 10.82 -4.70
CA LEU A 98 13.38 11.02 -4.16
C LEU A 98 12.81 12.37 -4.57
N THR A 99 13.62 13.43 -4.56
CA THR A 99 13.22 14.77 -5.03
C THR A 99 12.89 14.74 -6.54
N ASN A 100 13.69 14.05 -7.35
CA ASN A 100 13.43 13.91 -8.79
C ASN A 100 12.16 13.10 -9.09
N ILE A 101 11.81 12.15 -8.23
CA ILE A 101 10.54 11.40 -8.33
C ILE A 101 9.34 12.31 -7.97
N GLY A 102 9.54 13.23 -7.03
CA GLY A 102 8.52 14.21 -6.60
C GLY A 102 8.20 14.18 -5.10
N PHE A 103 8.90 13.36 -4.31
CA PHE A 103 8.77 13.41 -2.86
C PHE A 103 9.30 14.73 -2.30
N LYS A 104 8.59 15.29 -1.32
CA LYS A 104 9.06 16.46 -0.57
C LYS A 104 9.91 16.04 0.64
N PRO A 105 10.86 16.86 1.11
CA PRO A 105 11.73 16.53 2.23
C PRO A 105 11.00 16.10 3.51
N GLU A 106 9.82 16.65 3.78
CA GLU A 106 8.98 16.28 4.93
C GLU A 106 8.32 14.90 4.82
N GLN A 107 8.32 14.29 3.62
CA GLN A 107 7.66 13.02 3.33
C GLN A 107 8.55 11.81 3.53
N TYR A 108 9.86 12.00 3.73
CA TYR A 108 10.79 10.89 3.95
C TYR A 108 11.75 11.12 5.11
N LYS A 109 12.15 10.03 5.76
CA LYS A 109 13.14 10.02 6.84
C LYS A 109 14.16 8.91 6.61
N PHE A 110 15.41 9.13 6.98
CA PHE A 110 16.48 8.15 6.88
C PHE A 110 16.84 7.60 8.25
N VAL A 111 16.98 6.28 8.34
CA VAL A 111 17.39 5.58 9.56
C VAL A 111 18.52 4.60 9.20
N PRO A 112 19.74 4.75 9.75
CA PRO A 112 20.78 3.75 9.58
C PRO A 112 20.49 2.56 10.48
N ILE A 113 20.44 1.35 9.91
CA ILE A 113 20.08 0.13 10.61
C ILE A 113 21.03 -1.03 10.28
N SER A 114 21.05 -2.03 11.15
CA SER A 114 21.45 -3.38 10.79
C SER A 114 20.33 -4.34 11.15
N GLY A 115 19.68 -4.90 10.13
CA GLY A 115 18.68 -5.95 10.35
C GLY A 115 19.29 -7.24 10.93
N PHE A 116 20.57 -7.49 10.68
CA PHE A 116 21.26 -8.70 11.16
C PHE A 116 21.74 -8.55 12.60
N ALA A 117 22.40 -7.45 12.94
CA ALA A 117 22.90 -7.17 14.28
C ALA A 117 21.85 -6.54 15.21
N GLY A 118 20.71 -6.08 14.67
CA GLY A 118 19.62 -5.46 15.42
C GLY A 118 19.79 -3.95 15.68
N ASP A 119 20.89 -3.35 15.20
CA ASP A 119 21.20 -1.93 15.41
C ASP A 119 20.09 -1.01 14.89
N ASN A 120 19.61 -0.11 15.75
CA ASN A 120 18.55 0.87 15.46
C ASN A 120 17.23 0.28 14.97
N MET A 121 16.97 -1.02 15.15
CA MET A 121 15.68 -1.63 14.82
C MET A 121 14.61 -1.24 15.84
N THR A 122 14.85 -1.61 17.11
CA THR A 122 13.98 -1.30 18.26
C THR A 122 14.72 -0.50 19.33
N GLU A 123 16.01 -0.73 19.49
CA GLU A 123 16.88 -0.06 20.45
C GLU A 123 17.96 0.75 19.74
N LYS A 124 18.41 1.84 20.38
CA LYS A 124 19.47 2.69 19.81
C LYS A 124 20.81 1.95 19.80
N SER A 125 21.47 1.98 18.66
CA SER A 125 22.77 1.36 18.47
C SER A 125 23.88 2.10 19.23
N PRO A 126 24.73 1.40 20.01
CA PRO A 126 25.96 1.98 20.54
C PRO A 126 27.05 2.16 19.47
N ASN A 127 26.93 1.47 18.33
CA ASN A 127 27.92 1.48 17.24
C ASN A 127 27.83 2.73 16.35
N MET A 128 26.72 3.47 16.43
CA MET A 128 26.48 4.69 15.65
C MET A 128 26.18 5.89 16.55
N PRO A 129 27.11 6.30 17.44
CA PRO A 129 26.88 7.41 18.38
C PRO A 129 26.68 8.76 17.69
N TRP A 130 27.08 8.86 16.42
CA TRP A 130 26.89 10.03 15.57
C TRP A 130 25.44 10.20 15.08
N TYR A 131 24.62 9.16 15.13
CA TYR A 131 23.22 9.22 14.72
C TYR A 131 22.34 9.62 15.90
N THR A 132 21.73 10.80 15.80
CA THR A 132 20.90 11.38 16.87
C THR A 132 19.41 11.12 16.70
N GLY A 133 19.01 10.54 15.56
CA GLY A 133 17.62 10.20 15.27
C GLY A 133 17.07 9.06 16.13
N GLY A 134 15.83 8.67 15.80
CA GLY A 134 15.16 7.54 16.44
C GLY A 134 15.46 6.20 15.76
N THR A 135 15.09 5.11 16.41
CA THR A 135 15.11 3.75 15.84
C THR A 135 14.08 3.62 14.71
N LEU A 136 14.11 2.52 13.97
CA LEU A 136 13.11 2.24 12.93
C LEU A 136 11.71 2.18 13.54
N LEU A 137 11.54 1.52 14.69
CA LEU A 137 10.27 1.46 15.41
C LEU A 137 9.80 2.84 15.89
N GLU A 138 10.69 3.63 16.49
CA GLU A 138 10.36 5.01 16.91
C GLU A 138 9.99 5.89 15.71
N THR A 139 10.63 5.67 14.55
CA THR A 139 10.34 6.43 13.32
C THR A 139 8.99 6.02 12.74
N LEU A 140 8.62 4.74 12.79
CA LEU A 140 7.27 4.27 12.43
C LEU A 140 6.19 4.94 13.30
N ASP A 141 6.46 5.16 14.59
CA ASP A 141 5.56 5.87 15.52
C ASP A 141 5.42 7.38 15.25
N THR A 142 6.20 7.92 14.32
CA THR A 142 6.05 9.30 13.84
C THR A 142 5.18 9.41 12.60
N LEU A 143 4.75 8.30 12.02
CA LEU A 143 3.84 8.30 10.88
C LEU A 143 2.46 8.80 11.31
N ASN A 144 1.82 9.57 10.44
CA ASN A 144 0.46 10.04 10.65
C ASN A 144 -0.49 9.11 9.89
N PRO A 145 -1.47 8.47 10.55
CA PRO A 145 -2.51 7.73 9.85
C PRO A 145 -3.20 8.66 8.85
N PRO A 146 -3.40 8.22 7.59
CA PRO A 146 -4.11 9.02 6.62
C PRO A 146 -5.55 9.24 7.09
N GLN A 147 -6.11 10.40 6.75
CA GLN A 147 -7.54 10.63 6.99
C GLN A 147 -8.34 9.64 6.16
N ARG A 148 -8.95 8.67 6.83
CA ARG A 148 -9.80 7.68 6.17
C ARG A 148 -11.01 8.41 5.54
N PRO A 149 -11.40 8.08 4.30
CA PRO A 149 -12.44 8.80 3.58
C PRO A 149 -13.86 8.38 4.02
N TYR A 150 -14.18 8.57 5.30
CA TYR A 150 -15.50 8.26 5.87
C TYR A 150 -16.64 9.02 5.19
N ASP A 151 -16.41 10.30 4.90
CA ASP A 151 -17.43 11.19 4.34
C ASP A 151 -17.59 11.04 2.82
N ARG A 152 -16.78 10.21 2.16
CA ARG A 152 -16.92 9.98 0.71
C ARG A 152 -18.01 8.95 0.43
N PRO A 153 -18.51 8.88 -0.81
CA PRO A 153 -19.41 7.80 -1.24
C PRO A 153 -18.81 6.41 -0.97
N LEU A 154 -19.69 5.44 -0.69
CA LEU A 154 -19.26 4.06 -0.46
C LEU A 154 -18.60 3.49 -1.72
N ARG A 155 -17.39 2.93 -1.56
CA ARG A 155 -16.71 2.11 -2.57
C ARG A 155 -16.10 0.89 -1.90
N LEU A 156 -16.56 -0.28 -2.29
CA LEU A 156 -16.05 -1.57 -1.83
C LEU A 156 -15.84 -2.48 -3.04
N PRO A 157 -14.59 -2.65 -3.51
CA PRO A 157 -14.25 -3.63 -4.53
C PRO A 157 -14.46 -5.06 -4.02
N VAL A 158 -15.26 -5.85 -4.73
CA VAL A 158 -15.55 -7.25 -4.42
C VAL A 158 -14.32 -8.08 -4.73
N GLN A 159 -13.78 -8.75 -3.71
CA GLN A 159 -12.68 -9.69 -3.82
C GLN A 159 -13.20 -11.09 -4.16
N ASP A 160 -14.23 -11.56 -3.44
CA ASP A 160 -14.82 -12.88 -3.64
C ASP A 160 -16.33 -12.86 -3.32
N VAL A 161 -17.04 -13.90 -3.78
CA VAL A 161 -18.49 -14.06 -3.52
C VAL A 161 -18.77 -15.51 -3.13
N TYR A 162 -19.41 -15.68 -1.97
CA TYR A 162 -19.78 -16.99 -1.45
C TYR A 162 -21.29 -17.20 -1.43
N LYS A 163 -21.71 -18.45 -1.58
CA LYS A 163 -23.07 -18.91 -1.26
C LYS A 163 -23.03 -19.68 0.05
N ILE A 164 -23.65 -19.15 1.09
CA ILE A 164 -23.72 -19.81 2.40
C ILE A 164 -25.13 -20.37 2.59
N SER A 165 -25.22 -21.66 2.94
CA SER A 165 -26.50 -22.31 3.20
C SER A 165 -27.25 -21.62 4.34
N GLY A 166 -28.54 -21.32 4.15
CA GLY A 166 -29.37 -20.62 5.14
C GLY A 166 -29.18 -19.10 5.24
N ILE A 167 -28.06 -18.56 4.75
CA ILE A 167 -27.77 -17.10 4.76
C ILE A 167 -27.95 -16.49 3.36
N GLY A 168 -27.55 -17.21 2.31
CA GLY A 168 -27.62 -16.74 0.92
C GLY A 168 -26.28 -16.23 0.41
N THR A 169 -26.30 -15.13 -0.35
CA THR A 169 -25.13 -14.59 -1.04
C THR A 169 -24.35 -13.65 -0.13
N VAL A 170 -23.05 -13.88 0.00
CA VAL A 170 -22.14 -13.11 0.85
C VAL A 170 -20.92 -12.69 0.03
N PRO A 171 -20.88 -11.45 -0.49
CA PRO A 171 -19.68 -10.87 -1.07
C PRO A 171 -18.69 -10.49 0.03
N VAL A 172 -17.41 -10.52 -0.32
CA VAL A 172 -16.28 -10.17 0.54
C VAL A 172 -15.43 -9.13 -0.14
N GLY A 173 -14.97 -8.14 0.61
CA GLY A 173 -14.04 -7.14 0.11
C GLY A 173 -13.64 -6.11 1.16
N ARG A 174 -12.79 -5.17 0.75
CA ARG A 174 -12.30 -4.08 1.59
C ARG A 174 -13.08 -2.81 1.33
N VAL A 175 -13.51 -2.13 2.39
CA VAL A 175 -14.11 -0.80 2.27
C VAL A 175 -12.98 0.19 1.95
N GLU A 176 -13.00 0.80 0.77
CA GLU A 176 -12.00 1.79 0.35
C GLU A 176 -12.45 3.22 0.69
N SER A 177 -13.76 3.48 0.63
CA SER A 177 -14.34 4.75 1.05
C SER A 177 -15.79 4.63 1.50
N GLY A 178 -16.26 5.63 2.24
CA GLY A 178 -17.61 5.66 2.80
C GLY A 178 -17.82 4.68 3.94
N ILE A 179 -19.07 4.56 4.38
CA ILE A 179 -19.48 3.67 5.47
C ILE A 179 -20.57 2.75 4.94
N MET A 180 -20.46 1.45 5.23
CA MET A 180 -21.52 0.47 4.97
C MET A 180 -22.24 0.16 6.28
N LYS A 181 -23.57 0.11 6.25
CA LYS A 181 -24.42 -0.26 7.38
C LYS A 181 -25.45 -1.31 6.95
N PRO A 182 -25.90 -2.18 7.85
CA PRO A 182 -27.08 -3.00 7.62
C PRO A 182 -28.27 -2.13 7.20
N ASN A 183 -29.13 -2.69 6.37
CA ASN A 183 -30.30 -2.08 5.73
C ASN A 183 -30.00 -0.99 4.70
N MET A 184 -28.73 -0.68 4.41
CA MET A 184 -28.39 0.20 3.29
C MET A 184 -28.74 -0.46 1.96
N THR A 185 -29.24 0.36 1.03
CA THR A 185 -29.43 -0.06 -0.36
C THR A 185 -28.16 0.22 -1.15
N VAL A 186 -27.56 -0.84 -1.69
CA VAL A 186 -26.31 -0.80 -2.43
C VAL A 186 -26.51 -1.26 -3.86
N VAL A 187 -25.64 -0.79 -4.75
CA VAL A 187 -25.58 -1.17 -6.15
C VAL A 187 -24.20 -1.74 -6.49
N PHE A 188 -24.17 -2.73 -7.36
CA PHE A 188 -22.96 -3.41 -7.81
C PHE A 188 -22.62 -3.00 -9.23
N ALA A 189 -21.55 -2.25 -9.46
CA ALA A 189 -21.04 -1.96 -10.81
C ALA A 189 -20.05 -3.05 -11.27
N PRO A 190 -19.95 -3.37 -12.58
CA PRO A 190 -20.66 -2.76 -13.70
C PRO A 190 -22.10 -3.27 -13.91
N SER A 191 -22.61 -4.21 -13.11
CA SER A 191 -24.03 -4.55 -13.20
C SER A 191 -24.90 -3.38 -12.69
N THR A 192 -26.21 -3.48 -12.83
CA THR A 192 -27.16 -2.52 -12.23
C THR A 192 -27.93 -3.16 -11.09
N VAL A 193 -27.40 -4.26 -10.55
CA VAL A 193 -28.04 -5.03 -9.47
C VAL A 193 -28.04 -4.16 -8.22
N THR A 194 -29.25 -3.87 -7.74
CA THR A 194 -29.48 -3.09 -6.53
C THR A 194 -30.12 -3.99 -5.48
N THR A 195 -29.61 -3.95 -4.25
CA THR A 195 -30.03 -4.82 -3.15
C THR A 195 -29.84 -4.14 -1.81
N GLU A 196 -30.50 -4.68 -0.80
CA GLU A 196 -30.33 -4.30 0.60
C GLU A 196 -29.24 -5.17 1.27
N VAL A 197 -28.36 -4.54 2.05
CA VAL A 197 -27.40 -5.21 2.94
C VAL A 197 -28.13 -5.70 4.19
N LYS A 198 -28.00 -6.97 4.57
CA LYS A 198 -28.68 -7.53 5.75
C LYS A 198 -27.81 -7.58 6.99
N SER A 199 -26.59 -8.03 6.84
CA SER A 199 -25.62 -8.11 7.93
C SER A 199 -24.23 -7.83 7.37
N ILE A 200 -23.34 -7.41 8.27
CA ILE A 200 -21.92 -7.20 7.99
C ILE A 200 -21.15 -7.98 9.05
N GLU A 201 -20.11 -8.68 8.62
CA GLU A 201 -19.26 -9.49 9.47
C GLU A 201 -17.78 -9.26 9.15
N MET A 202 -16.97 -9.21 10.18
CA MET A 202 -15.51 -9.19 10.10
C MET A 202 -14.95 -10.17 11.12
N HIS A 203 -14.08 -11.09 10.71
CA HIS A 203 -13.49 -12.11 11.58
C HIS A 203 -14.52 -12.85 12.45
N HIS A 204 -15.62 -13.33 11.84
CA HIS A 204 -16.73 -14.03 12.51
C HIS A 204 -17.49 -13.21 13.58
N THR A 205 -17.34 -11.88 13.57
CA THR A 205 -18.05 -10.98 14.47
C THR A 205 -18.95 -10.07 13.64
N GLN A 206 -20.22 -9.96 14.05
CA GLN A 206 -21.17 -9.06 13.40
C GLN A 206 -20.85 -7.60 13.73
N LEU A 207 -20.87 -6.74 12.72
CA LEU A 207 -20.57 -5.32 12.86
C LEU A 207 -21.84 -4.47 12.67
N PRO A 208 -22.02 -3.40 13.46
CA PRO A 208 -23.10 -2.43 13.27
C PRO A 208 -22.87 -1.54 12.04
N GLU A 209 -21.61 -1.32 11.68
CA GLU A 209 -21.17 -0.61 10.48
C GLU A 209 -19.76 -1.06 10.11
N ALA A 210 -19.38 -0.86 8.85
CA ALA A 210 -18.03 -1.07 8.35
C ALA A 210 -17.49 0.21 7.73
N VAL A 211 -16.23 0.50 8.02
CA VAL A 211 -15.57 1.77 7.71
C VAL A 211 -14.35 1.57 6.83
N PRO A 212 -13.78 2.62 6.21
CA PRO A 212 -12.66 2.47 5.30
C PRO A 212 -11.45 1.80 5.97
N GLY A 213 -10.96 0.74 5.35
CA GLY A 213 -9.90 -0.14 5.86
C GLY A 213 -10.40 -1.52 6.27
N ASP A 214 -11.67 -1.68 6.63
CA ASP A 214 -12.23 -2.95 7.09
C ASP A 214 -12.34 -3.97 5.94
N ASN A 215 -11.93 -5.20 6.21
CA ASN A 215 -12.15 -6.34 5.33
C ASN A 215 -13.38 -7.11 5.83
N ILE A 216 -14.46 -7.05 5.08
CA ILE A 216 -15.78 -7.53 5.53
C ILE A 216 -16.35 -8.58 4.59
N GLY A 217 -17.14 -9.49 5.15
CA GLY A 217 -18.19 -10.20 4.43
C GLY A 217 -19.54 -9.57 4.76
N PHE A 218 -20.42 -9.40 3.79
CA PHE A 218 -21.75 -8.82 4.03
C PHE A 218 -22.83 -9.62 3.33
N ASN A 219 -23.97 -9.86 3.98
CA ASN A 219 -25.07 -10.58 3.37
C ASN A 219 -25.96 -9.64 2.56
N VAL A 220 -26.37 -10.08 1.37
CA VAL A 220 -27.29 -9.34 0.50
C VAL A 220 -28.52 -10.15 0.16
N LYS A 221 -29.68 -9.47 0.08
CA LYS A 221 -30.98 -10.11 -0.15
C LYS A 221 -31.23 -10.36 -1.63
N SER A 222 -31.71 -11.55 -1.99
CA SER A 222 -32.29 -11.84 -3.32
C SER A 222 -31.35 -11.60 -4.52
N VAL A 223 -30.04 -11.70 -4.33
CA VAL A 223 -29.04 -11.65 -5.41
C VAL A 223 -28.42 -13.03 -5.59
N ALA A 224 -28.35 -13.54 -6.81
CA ALA A 224 -27.65 -14.80 -7.08
C ALA A 224 -26.14 -14.56 -7.18
N VAL A 225 -25.34 -15.56 -6.78
CA VAL A 225 -23.86 -15.50 -6.90
C VAL A 225 -23.40 -15.30 -8.34
N SER A 226 -24.20 -15.69 -9.34
CA SER A 226 -23.89 -15.47 -10.76
C SER A 226 -23.93 -14.00 -11.20
N ASP A 227 -24.67 -13.16 -10.47
CA ASP A 227 -25.01 -11.78 -10.88
C ASP A 227 -23.95 -10.76 -10.45
N ILE A 228 -23.04 -11.19 -9.56
CA ILE A 228 -21.97 -10.41 -8.99
C ILE A 228 -20.67 -11.20 -9.05
N LYS A 229 -19.54 -10.54 -9.31
CA LYS A 229 -18.26 -11.21 -9.56
C LYS A 229 -17.12 -10.45 -8.91
N ARG A 230 -15.99 -11.14 -8.72
CA ARG A 230 -14.72 -10.52 -8.35
C ARG A 230 -14.41 -9.35 -9.30
N GLY A 231 -13.93 -8.25 -8.75
CA GLY A 231 -13.63 -7.01 -9.47
C GLY A 231 -14.82 -6.06 -9.64
N TYR A 232 -16.04 -6.47 -9.28
CA TYR A 232 -17.17 -5.54 -9.21
C TYR A 232 -16.95 -4.54 -8.07
N VAL A 233 -17.59 -3.38 -8.15
CA VAL A 233 -17.50 -2.33 -7.12
C VAL A 233 -18.88 -2.08 -6.55
N VAL A 234 -18.99 -2.18 -5.23
CA VAL A 234 -20.21 -1.88 -4.48
C VAL A 234 -20.18 -0.44 -4.02
N GLY A 235 -21.33 0.23 -4.10
CA GLY A 235 -21.51 1.55 -3.50
C GLY A 235 -22.97 1.82 -3.13
N GLU A 236 -23.20 2.96 -2.50
CA GLU A 236 -24.54 3.37 -2.08
C GLU A 236 -25.38 3.75 -3.30
N ALA A 237 -26.59 3.19 -3.40
CA ALA A 237 -27.43 3.39 -4.59
C ALA A 237 -27.86 4.85 -4.78
N ASN A 238 -28.00 5.61 -3.68
CA ASN A 238 -28.55 6.96 -3.68
C ASN A 238 -27.51 8.06 -3.53
N ARG A 239 -26.21 7.72 -3.45
CA ARG A 239 -25.14 8.68 -3.19
C ARG A 239 -23.93 8.35 -4.06
N ASP A 240 -23.89 8.97 -5.23
CA ASP A 240 -22.83 8.76 -6.23
C ASP A 240 -22.53 7.27 -6.44
N PRO A 241 -23.50 6.49 -6.96
CA PRO A 241 -23.32 5.06 -7.18
C PRO A 241 -22.15 4.78 -8.14
N PRO A 242 -21.38 3.70 -7.94
CA PRO A 242 -20.36 3.30 -8.91
C PRO A 242 -21.03 2.96 -10.24
N VAL A 243 -20.33 3.25 -11.34
CA VAL A 243 -20.83 3.01 -12.70
C VAL A 243 -19.77 2.34 -13.56
N GLN A 244 -20.22 1.64 -14.60
CA GLN A 244 -19.33 1.13 -15.63
C GLN A 244 -18.68 2.30 -16.38
N CYS A 245 -17.37 2.20 -16.60
CA CYS A 245 -16.62 3.13 -17.45
C CYS A 245 -16.20 2.41 -18.73
N LEU A 246 -16.61 2.92 -19.89
CA LEU A 246 -16.19 2.39 -21.21
C LEU A 246 -14.81 2.92 -21.63
N SER A 247 -14.49 4.15 -21.24
CA SER A 247 -13.22 4.81 -21.54
C SER A 247 -12.93 5.87 -20.50
N PHE A 248 -11.66 5.98 -20.08
CA PHE A 248 -11.20 6.98 -19.15
C PHE A 248 -9.89 7.59 -19.64
N THR A 249 -9.58 8.80 -19.17
CA THR A 249 -8.26 9.43 -19.35
C THR A 249 -7.44 9.17 -18.10
N ALA A 250 -6.22 8.69 -18.26
CA ALA A 250 -5.29 8.47 -17.16
C ALA A 250 -3.92 9.06 -17.49
N GLN A 251 -3.22 9.50 -16.45
CA GLN A 251 -1.80 9.81 -16.54
C GLN A 251 -1.03 8.51 -16.32
N MET A 252 -0.23 8.12 -17.31
CA MET A 252 0.58 6.90 -17.24
C MET A 252 2.05 7.25 -17.08
N ILE A 253 2.72 6.58 -16.16
CA ILE A 253 4.18 6.57 -16.05
C ILE A 253 4.64 5.25 -16.67
N ILE A 254 5.35 5.35 -17.78
CA ILE A 254 5.90 4.18 -18.47
C ILE A 254 7.22 3.83 -17.78
N SER A 255 7.23 2.74 -17.02
CA SER A 255 8.46 2.15 -16.50
C SER A 255 9.27 1.48 -17.63
N ASN A 256 10.31 0.75 -17.28
CA ASN A 256 11.22 0.10 -18.23
C ASN A 256 10.46 -0.90 -19.12
N HIS A 257 10.09 -0.47 -20.33
CA HIS A 257 9.31 -1.23 -21.29
C HIS A 257 10.17 -1.58 -22.51
N PRO A 258 10.20 -2.84 -22.99
CA PRO A 258 11.14 -3.28 -24.03
C PRO A 258 10.88 -2.68 -25.43
N GLY A 259 9.77 -1.98 -25.60
CA GLY A 259 9.37 -1.39 -26.88
C GLY A 259 8.68 -0.05 -26.72
N LYS A 260 8.11 0.43 -27.82
CA LYS A 260 7.33 1.67 -27.85
C LYS A 260 5.84 1.36 -27.73
N ILE A 261 5.13 2.18 -26.97
CA ILE A 261 3.68 2.10 -26.83
C ILE A 261 3.05 3.03 -27.88
N HIS A 262 2.12 2.48 -28.66
CA HIS A 262 1.38 3.20 -29.70
C HIS A 262 -0.13 3.05 -29.48
N ALA A 263 -0.93 3.87 -30.15
CA ALA A 263 -2.38 3.72 -30.16
C ALA A 263 -2.77 2.30 -30.62
N GLY A 264 -3.66 1.64 -29.89
CA GLY A 264 -4.04 0.24 -30.12
C GLY A 264 -3.26 -0.77 -29.28
N TYR A 265 -2.30 -0.35 -28.44
CA TYR A 265 -1.68 -1.23 -27.46
C TYR A 265 -2.70 -1.68 -26.40
N GLN A 266 -2.87 -3.00 -26.23
CA GLN A 266 -3.89 -3.62 -25.36
C GLN A 266 -3.23 -4.52 -24.31
N PRO A 267 -2.58 -3.96 -23.27
CA PRO A 267 -2.10 -4.73 -22.13
C PRO A 267 -3.28 -5.16 -21.24
N VAL A 268 -3.04 -6.15 -20.38
CA VAL A 268 -4.00 -6.66 -19.37
C VAL A 268 -4.03 -5.76 -18.15
#